data_AF-A0A0D2IZ47-F1
#
_entry.id   AF-A0A0D2IZ47-F1
#
_cell.length_a   1.000
_cell.length_b   1.000
_cell.length_c   1.000
_cell.angle_alpha   90.00
_cell.angle_beta   90.00
_cell.angle_gamma   90.00
#
_symmetry.space_group_name_H-M   'P 1'
#
loop_
_entity.id
_entity.type
_entity.pdbx_description
1 polymer ?
#
loop_
_entity_poly.entity_id
_entity_poly.type
_entity_poly.pdbx_seq_one_letter_code
_entity_poly.pdbx_strand_id
1 'polypeptide(L)'
;MSLSRIWKVLRKDLALGPRSSIFLWAIVLPFALTLILQVAFGSLFDPKPRLGIVDDGDSSITAAISDMDGIELTLLDDAGEMKAQVEANDLDAGLILPQGFDEAVRNGDRPALQFFVGGESYASNRIILT
;
A
#
# COMPACT_ATOMS: atom_id res chain seq x y z
N MET A 1 -26.92 -30.26 28.31
CA MET A 1 -27.45 -29.02 27.70
C MET A 1 -27.44 -29.19 26.19
N SER A 2 -28.57 -29.14 25.49
CA SER A 2 -28.61 -29.41 24.04
C SER A 2 -28.45 -28.14 23.21
N LEU A 3 -27.46 -28.10 22.31
CA LEU A 3 -27.13 -26.97 21.43
C LEU A 3 -28.34 -26.44 20.63
N SER A 4 -29.24 -27.34 20.23
CA SER A 4 -30.47 -27.01 19.50
C SER A 4 -31.45 -26.13 20.30
N ARG A 5 -31.50 -26.28 21.62
CA ARG A 5 -32.36 -25.44 22.49
C ARG A 5 -31.76 -24.05 22.68
N ILE A 6 -30.44 -23.98 22.83
CA ILE A 6 -29.70 -22.71 22.95
C ILE A 6 -29.90 -21.86 21.69
N TRP A 7 -29.77 -22.46 20.50
CA TRP A 7 -29.97 -21.75 19.23
C TRP A 7 -31.40 -21.22 19.05
N LYS A 8 -32.42 -22.01 19.47
CA LYS A 8 -33.83 -21.58 19.40
C LYS A 8 -34.12 -20.39 20.31
N VAL A 9 -33.55 -20.37 21.52
CA VAL A 9 -33.69 -19.25 22.47
C VAL A 9 -32.95 -18.03 21.96
N LEU A 10 -31.70 -18.17 21.52
CA LEU A 10 -30.91 -17.09 20.96
C LEU A 10 -31.60 -16.42 19.77
N ARG A 11 -32.14 -17.21 18.83
CA ARG A 11 -32.86 -16.67 17.66
C ARG A 11 -34.13 -15.91 18.05
N LYS A 12 -34.85 -16.40 19.06
CA LYS A 12 -36.04 -15.72 19.60
C LYS A 12 -35.65 -14.39 20.26
N ASP A 13 -34.58 -14.38 21.05
CA ASP A 13 -34.09 -13.18 21.74
C ASP A 13 -33.53 -12.13 20.76
N LEU A 14 -32.88 -12.58 19.68
CA LEU A 14 -32.43 -11.71 18.59
C LEU A 14 -33.62 -11.11 17.81
N ALA A 15 -34.65 -11.91 17.52
CA ALA A 15 -35.83 -11.49 16.77
C ALA A 15 -36.77 -10.57 17.58
N LEU A 16 -36.83 -10.76 18.90
CA LEU A 16 -37.52 -9.84 19.80
C LEU A 16 -36.71 -8.57 20.07
N GLY A 17 -35.42 -8.58 19.71
CA GLY A 17 -34.50 -7.46 19.76
C GLY A 17 -34.13 -7.06 21.20
N PRO A 18 -32.88 -6.65 21.46
CA PRO A 18 -32.58 -5.91 22.68
C PRO A 18 -33.46 -4.65 22.68
N ARG A 19 -34.09 -4.37 23.82
CA ARG A 19 -35.04 -3.25 24.01
C ARG A 19 -34.45 -1.88 23.61
N SER A 20 -33.12 -1.80 23.46
CA SER A 20 -32.41 -0.71 22.81
C SER A 20 -31.60 -1.23 21.62
N SER A 21 -31.75 -0.58 20.46
CA SER A 21 -30.95 -0.81 19.24
C SER A 21 -29.45 -0.55 19.44
N ILE A 22 -29.05 -0.03 20.60
CA ILE A 22 -27.68 0.28 21.00
C ILE A 22 -26.78 -0.96 20.93
N PHE A 23 -27.28 -2.14 21.30
CA PHE A 23 -26.47 -3.37 21.25
C PHE A 23 -26.11 -3.76 19.81
N LEU A 24 -27.06 -3.63 18.87
CA LEU A 24 -26.80 -3.86 17.44
C LEU A 24 -25.82 -2.82 16.92
N TRP A 25 -26.01 -1.54 17.24
CA TRP A 25 -25.07 -0.47 16.89
C TRP A 25 -23.68 -0.70 17.48
N ALA A 26 -23.54 -1.16 18.73
CA ALA A 26 -22.24 -1.42 19.35
C ALA A 26 -21.42 -2.51 18.61
N ILE A 27 -22.11 -3.47 17.97
CA ILE A 27 -21.46 -4.49 17.14
C ILE A 27 -21.23 -3.97 15.73
N VAL A 28 -22.23 -3.34 15.09
CA VAL A 28 -22.15 -2.94 13.68
C VAL A 28 -21.26 -1.72 13.46
N LEU A 29 -21.31 -0.73 14.36
CA LEU A 29 -20.60 0.54 14.24
C LEU A 29 -19.08 0.38 14.10
N PRO A 30 -18.35 -0.45 14.89
CA PRO A 30 -16.91 -0.61 14.69
C PRO A 30 -16.59 -1.17 13.30
N PHE A 31 -17.30 -2.18 12.80
CA PHE A 31 -17.08 -2.69 11.45
C PHE A 31 -17.44 -1.67 10.37
N ALA A 32 -18.53 -0.91 10.57
CA ALA A 32 -18.92 0.15 9.65
C ALA A 32 -17.86 1.26 9.60
N LEU A 33 -17.34 1.70 10.75
CA LEU A 33 -16.25 2.67 10.82
C LEU A 33 -14.98 2.12 10.17
N THR A 34 -14.59 0.88 10.46
CA THR A 34 -13.44 0.24 9.82
C THR A 34 -13.61 0.18 8.30
N LEU A 35 -14.81 -0.15 7.81
CA LEU A 35 -15.09 -0.19 6.37
C LEU A 35 -15.00 1.20 5.74
N ILE A 36 -15.63 2.22 6.35
CA ILE A 36 -15.56 3.61 5.89
C ILE A 36 -14.11 4.06 5.82
N LEU A 37 -13.34 3.78 6.86
CA LEU A 37 -11.95 4.15 6.97
C LEU A 37 -11.10 3.42 5.91
N GLN A 38 -11.33 2.13 5.69
CA GLN A 38 -10.66 1.34 4.66
C GLN A 38 -11.01 1.80 3.23
N VAL A 39 -12.24 2.27 2.98
CA VAL A 39 -12.61 2.82 1.66
C VAL A 39 -12.00 4.20 1.45
N ALA A 40 -12.01 5.05 2.48
CA ALA A 40 -11.49 6.41 2.39
C ALA A 40 -9.97 6.47 2.24
N PHE A 41 -9.25 5.57 2.91
CA PHE A 41 -7.79 5.58 2.98
C PHE A 41 -7.13 4.34 2.35
N GLY A 42 -7.91 3.39 1.85
CA GLY A 42 -7.39 2.16 1.24
C GLY A 42 -6.70 1.26 2.27
N SER A 43 -5.38 1.13 2.13
CA SER A 43 -4.53 0.15 2.80
C SER A 43 -4.07 0.58 4.21
N LEU A 44 -4.97 1.06 5.06
CA LEU A 44 -4.59 1.58 6.39
C LEU A 44 -3.90 0.57 7.31
N PHE A 45 -4.22 -0.70 7.17
CA PHE A 45 -3.67 -1.76 8.02
C PHE A 45 -2.45 -2.44 7.42
N ASP A 46 -2.16 -2.20 6.14
CA ASP A 46 -1.00 -2.75 5.42
C ASP A 46 -0.56 -1.79 4.31
N PRO A 47 -0.04 -0.60 4.65
CA PRO A 47 0.36 0.39 3.64
C PRO A 47 1.61 -0.12 2.92
N LYS A 48 1.43 -0.57 1.67
CA LYS A 48 2.53 -0.90 0.77
C LYS A 48 3.01 0.39 0.11
N PRO A 49 4.29 0.79 0.26
CA PRO A 49 4.82 1.93 -0.45
C PRO A 49 4.68 1.77 -1.96
N ARG A 50 4.16 2.82 -2.61
CA ARG A 50 4.02 2.92 -4.07
C ARG A 50 5.29 3.51 -4.65
N LEU A 51 5.98 2.74 -5.48
CA LEU A 51 7.23 3.14 -6.13
C LEU A 51 7.02 3.23 -7.63
N GLY A 52 7.29 4.41 -8.21
CA GLY A 52 7.42 4.57 -9.65
C GLY A 52 8.84 4.25 -10.11
N ILE A 53 8.98 3.49 -11.18
CA ILE A 53 10.28 3.28 -11.85
C ILE A 53 10.17 3.72 -13.31
N VAL A 54 11.12 4.55 -13.73
CA VAL A 54 11.42 4.81 -15.14
C VAL A 54 12.69 4.07 -15.48
N ASP A 55 12.59 3.08 -16.35
CA ASP A 55 13.69 2.20 -16.72
C ASP A 55 13.98 2.31 -18.22
N ASP A 56 15.02 3.06 -18.56
CA ASP A 56 15.46 3.26 -19.94
C ASP A 56 16.36 2.12 -20.45
N GLY A 57 16.70 1.14 -19.59
CA GLY A 57 17.78 0.18 -19.84
C GLY A 57 17.47 -1.28 -19.56
N ASP A 58 16.20 -1.64 -19.27
CA ASP A 58 15.79 -2.98 -18.83
C ASP A 58 16.68 -3.50 -17.67
N SER A 59 16.82 -2.69 -16.64
CA SER A 59 17.68 -2.95 -15.49
C SER A 59 17.22 -4.17 -14.69
N SER A 60 18.19 -4.95 -14.21
CA SER A 60 17.99 -6.02 -13.25
C SER A 60 17.42 -5.54 -11.90
N ILE A 61 17.57 -4.25 -11.57
CA ILE A 61 16.96 -3.64 -10.38
C ILE A 61 15.44 -3.63 -10.51
N THR A 62 14.91 -3.30 -11.69
CA THR A 62 13.48 -3.28 -11.95
C THR A 62 12.86 -4.67 -11.74
N ALA A 63 13.51 -5.71 -12.26
CA ALA A 63 13.09 -7.09 -12.05
C ALA A 63 13.16 -7.50 -10.57
N ALA A 64 14.25 -7.15 -9.88
CA ALA A 64 14.41 -7.46 -8.46
C ALA A 64 13.33 -6.79 -7.59
N ILE A 65 13.00 -5.52 -7.85
CA ILE A 65 11.96 -4.80 -7.12
C ILE A 65 10.56 -5.33 -7.46
N SER A 66 10.32 -5.72 -8.71
CA SER A 66 9.05 -6.33 -9.11
C SER A 66 8.78 -7.66 -8.37
N ASP A 67 9.83 -8.40 -8.02
CA ASP A 67 9.72 -9.67 -7.29
C ASP A 67 9.66 -9.48 -5.76
N MET A 68 9.84 -8.26 -5.25
CA MET A 68 9.80 -7.97 -3.82
C MET A 68 8.35 -7.87 -3.31
N ASP A 69 8.01 -8.71 -2.34
CA ASP A 69 6.78 -8.55 -1.58
C ASP A 69 6.84 -7.28 -0.71
N GLY A 70 5.79 -6.46 -0.80
CA GLY A 70 5.61 -5.29 0.07
C GLY A 70 5.82 -3.94 -0.60
N ILE A 71 6.13 -3.89 -1.89
CA ILE A 71 6.19 -2.65 -2.68
C ILE A 71 5.15 -2.75 -3.81
N GLU A 72 4.36 -1.70 -4.02
CA GLU A 72 3.50 -1.59 -5.20
C GLU A 72 4.28 -0.85 -6.29
N LEU A 73 4.69 -1.59 -7.32
CA LEU A 73 5.53 -1.08 -8.40
C LEU A 73 4.67 -0.56 -9.55
N THR A 74 4.94 0.67 -9.98
CA THR A 74 4.39 1.27 -11.21
C THR A 74 5.52 1.57 -12.18
N LEU A 75 5.51 0.93 -13.36
CA LEU A 75 6.43 1.23 -14.44
C LEU A 75 5.91 2.41 -15.26
N LEU A 76 6.79 3.37 -15.52
CA LEU A 76 6.49 4.61 -16.23
C LEU A 76 7.51 4.81 -17.36
N ASP A 77 7.04 5.31 -18.49
CA ASP A 77 7.89 5.54 -19.66
C ASP A 77 8.57 6.94 -19.62
N ASP A 78 8.08 7.86 -18.80
CA ASP A 78 8.55 9.25 -18.75
C ASP A 78 8.89 9.71 -17.33
N ALA A 79 10.08 10.32 -17.21
CA ALA A 79 10.58 10.89 -15.96
C ALA A 79 9.76 12.09 -15.47
N GLY A 80 9.19 12.89 -16.39
CA GLY A 80 8.33 14.02 -16.06
C GLY A 80 7.01 13.57 -15.46
N GLU A 81 6.38 12.56 -16.05
CA GLU A 81 5.16 11.93 -15.54
C GLU A 81 5.38 11.34 -14.15
N MET A 82 6.46 10.56 -13.96
CA MET A 82 6.80 9.99 -12.65
C MET A 82 6.96 11.08 -11.60
N LYS A 83 7.68 12.15 -11.92
CA LYS A 83 7.87 13.26 -11.00
C LYS A 83 6.54 13.94 -10.64
N ALA A 84 5.66 14.16 -11.62
CA ALA A 84 4.35 14.75 -11.38
C ALA A 84 3.49 13.87 -10.45
N GLN A 85 3.53 12.55 -10.62
CA GLN A 85 2.81 11.61 -9.74
C GLN A 85 3.39 11.57 -8.32
N VAL A 86 4.72 11.67 -8.15
CA VAL A 86 5.35 11.80 -6.83
C VAL A 86 4.98 13.12 -6.16
N GLU A 87 4.93 14.23 -6.91
CA GLU A 87 4.51 15.54 -6.40
C GLU A 87 3.03 15.58 -6.02
N ALA A 88 2.18 14.83 -6.74
CA ALA A 88 0.76 14.68 -6.44
C ALA A 88 0.46 13.75 -5.25
N ASN A 89 1.46 13.09 -4.68
CA ASN A 89 1.32 11.98 -3.72
C ASN A 89 0.54 10.77 -4.28
N ASP A 90 0.53 10.59 -5.59
CA ASP A 90 0.04 9.37 -6.25
C ASP A 90 1.09 8.25 -6.19
N LEU A 91 2.37 8.62 -6.04
CA LEU A 91 3.48 7.73 -5.73
C LEU A 91 4.20 8.23 -4.47
N ASP A 92 4.70 7.29 -3.66
CA ASP A 92 5.41 7.64 -2.43
C ASP A 92 6.89 7.93 -2.72
N ALA A 93 7.44 7.28 -3.75
CA ALA A 93 8.78 7.51 -4.26
C ALA A 93 8.87 7.23 -5.77
N GLY A 94 9.95 7.72 -6.37
CA GLY A 94 10.25 7.56 -7.78
C GLY A 94 11.72 7.27 -8.03
N LEU A 95 12.03 6.35 -8.93
CA LEU A 95 13.39 5.95 -9.29
C LEU A 95 13.57 6.07 -10.80
N ILE A 96 14.68 6.67 -11.23
CA ILE A 96 15.06 6.72 -12.65
C ILE A 96 16.34 5.91 -12.82
N LEU A 97 16.25 4.88 -13.65
CA LEU A 97 17.34 3.99 -14.04
C LEU A 97 17.75 4.36 -15.48
N PRO A 98 18.87 5.08 -15.65
CA PRO A 98 19.32 5.48 -16.98
C PRO A 98 19.79 4.26 -17.78
N GLN A 99 19.75 4.39 -19.11
CA GLN A 99 20.26 3.35 -20.01
C GLN A 99 21.72 2.99 -19.68
N GLY A 100 22.03 1.70 -19.65
CA GLY A 100 23.37 1.19 -19.36
C GLY A 100 23.78 1.24 -17.88
N PHE A 101 22.85 1.54 -16.97
CA PHE A 101 23.10 1.57 -15.52
C PHE A 101 23.76 0.28 -15.02
N ASP A 102 23.20 -0.88 -15.37
CA ASP A 102 23.69 -2.18 -14.93
C ASP A 102 25.11 -2.48 -15.41
N GLU A 103 25.42 -2.11 -16.65
CA GLU A 103 26.73 -2.31 -17.26
C GLU A 103 27.78 -1.40 -16.61
N ALA A 104 27.44 -0.13 -16.37
CA ALA A 104 28.29 0.81 -15.64
C ALA A 104 28.59 0.30 -14.23
N VAL A 105 27.59 -0.17 -13.49
CA VAL A 105 27.80 -0.75 -12.15
C VAL A 105 28.70 -2.00 -12.21
N ARG A 106 28.49 -2.90 -13.18
CA ARG A 106 29.33 -4.10 -13.35
C ARG A 106 30.78 -3.77 -13.71
N ASN A 107 31.01 -2.68 -14.43
CA ASN A 107 32.34 -2.20 -14.77
C ASN A 107 33.07 -1.51 -13.59
N GLY A 108 32.38 -1.34 -12.45
CA GLY A 108 32.91 -0.66 -11.26
C GLY A 108 32.72 0.85 -11.31
N ASP A 109 31.97 1.36 -12.29
CA ASP A 109 31.61 2.77 -12.38
C ASP A 109 30.51 3.12 -11.36
N ARG A 110 30.28 4.43 -11.18
CA ARG A 110 29.26 4.98 -10.28
C ARG A 110 28.28 5.84 -11.07
N PRO A 111 27.38 5.23 -11.86
CA PRO A 111 26.38 5.97 -12.63
C PRO A 111 25.46 6.77 -11.69
N ALA A 112 25.00 7.92 -12.15
CA ALA A 112 24.07 8.74 -11.38
C ALA A 112 22.68 8.07 -11.32
N LEU A 113 22.18 7.88 -10.11
CA LEU A 113 20.84 7.39 -9.83
C LEU A 113 19.99 8.54 -9.31
N GLN A 114 18.82 8.77 -9.91
CA GLN A 114 17.90 9.79 -9.43
C GLN A 114 16.78 9.13 -8.65
N PHE A 115 16.63 9.55 -7.38
CA PHE A 115 15.61 9.06 -6.48
C PHE A 115 14.80 10.24 -5.93
N PHE A 116 13.49 10.19 -6.15
CA PHE A 116 12.51 11.17 -5.72
C PHE A 116 11.70 10.58 -4.57
N VAL A 117 11.37 11.41 -3.58
CA VAL A 117 10.55 11.01 -2.43
C VAL A 117 9.47 12.06 -2.26
N GLY A 118 8.21 11.62 -2.11
CA GLY A 118 7.07 12.50 -1.86
C GLY A 118 7.28 13.32 -0.58
N GLY A 119 6.94 14.62 -0.65
CA GLY A 119 7.30 15.64 0.36
C GLY A 119 6.70 15.46 1.75
N GLU A 120 5.75 14.54 1.95
CA GLU A 120 5.19 14.20 3.27
C GLU A 120 5.84 12.97 3.93
N SER A 121 6.82 12.34 3.28
CA SER A 121 7.55 11.22 3.87
C SER A 121 8.53 11.74 4.93
N TYR A 122 8.12 11.71 6.20
CA TYR A 122 8.97 12.05 7.34
C TYR A 122 10.30 11.27 7.27
N ALA A 123 11.42 11.92 7.55
CA ALA A 123 12.76 11.32 7.51
C ALA A 123 12.93 10.02 8.34
N SER A 124 11.97 9.72 9.22
CA SER A 124 11.87 8.50 10.03
C SER A 124 11.33 7.26 9.30
N ASN A 125 10.64 7.41 8.15
CA ASN A 125 10.02 6.31 7.38
C ASN A 125 10.75 6.03 6.05
N ARG A 126 12.08 6.13 6.03
CA ARG A 126 12.85 5.84 4.81
C ARG A 126 12.72 4.36 4.45
N ILE A 127 12.29 4.11 3.21
CA ILE A 127 12.41 2.83 2.54
C ILE A 127 13.89 2.42 2.58
N ILE A 128 14.20 1.30 3.21
CA ILE A 128 15.50 0.66 3.16
C ILE A 128 15.38 -0.46 2.13
N LEU A 129 16.01 -0.27 0.98
CA LEU A 129 16.27 -1.36 0.04
C LEU A 129 17.47 -2.15 0.60
N THR A 130 17.20 -3.31 1.20
CA THR A 130 18.22 -4.25 1.68
C THR A 130 18.50 -5.34 0.66
#